data_AF-A4H7X8-F1
#
_entry.id   AF-A4H7X8-F1
#
_cell.length_a   1.000
_cell.length_b   1.000
_cell.length_c   1.000
_cell.angle_alpha   90.00
_cell.angle_beta   90.00
_cell.angle_gamma   90.00
#
_symmetry.space_group_name_H-M   'P 1'
#
loop_
_entity.id
_entity.type
_entity.pdbx_description
1 polymer ?
#
loop_
_entity_poly.entity_id
_entity_poly.type
_entity_poly.pdbx_seq_one_letter_code
_entity_poly.pdbx_strand_id
1 'polypeptide(L)'
;MRRSLWRLYKIPKNMGVAPRFDTWNEKYEPWEHLRRMGRLAGTGFYIPPEWYNHFRMFPPINHNFQQERTLNPHNASEPTQDDSEHLSAERIALRDELARKSRLLASEGMRYYNVFWVRKPLDRMEREYYVLKRKGVAHSVAIKRVLQMFYDDLTVKKRVAAIQAEEAKLSGKYISMREAVVLMGVLTQLQKEQLTPHQVTLLVQEQRAKAQTGEAFVATVERSTEAVADAAKGAAEGGEVISADSLADLLSTEAGLDENAPSISYKVTIHDAEHDSVKQLQDAALDHTGRSDWYTGESPVLHMEKPIPTTRTPSSRRTER
;
A
#
# COMPACT_ATOMS: atom_id res chain seq x y z
N MET A 1 -52.34 -25.23 -70.41
CA MET A 1 -52.36 -24.51 -69.12
C MET A 1 -50.94 -24.10 -68.73
N ARG A 2 -50.54 -22.84 -68.92
CA ARG A 2 -49.28 -22.29 -68.39
C ARG A 2 -49.64 -21.31 -67.28
N ARG A 3 -49.33 -21.63 -66.02
CA ARG A 3 -49.43 -20.70 -64.89
C ARG A 3 -48.17 -19.84 -64.86
N SER A 4 -48.29 -18.55 -65.11
CA SER A 4 -47.21 -17.57 -64.91
C SER A 4 -47.06 -17.29 -63.41
N LEU A 5 -45.96 -17.74 -62.83
CA LEU A 5 -45.56 -17.39 -61.46
C LEU A 5 -45.05 -15.95 -61.45
N TRP A 6 -45.82 -15.03 -60.85
CA TRP A 6 -45.38 -13.66 -60.60
C TRP A 6 -44.29 -13.69 -59.52
N ARG A 7 -43.02 -13.46 -59.92
CA ARG A 7 -41.92 -13.23 -58.98
C ARG A 7 -42.04 -11.82 -58.43
N LEU A 8 -42.55 -11.68 -57.21
CA LEU A 8 -42.52 -10.43 -56.45
C LEU A 8 -41.05 -10.10 -56.09
N TYR A 9 -40.57 -8.95 -56.56
CA TYR A 9 -39.20 -8.48 -56.27
C TYR A 9 -39.15 -7.97 -54.82
N LYS A 10 -38.43 -8.69 -53.95
CA LYS A 10 -38.29 -8.33 -52.54
C LYS A 10 -37.28 -7.18 -52.40
N ILE A 11 -37.75 -6.02 -51.96
CA ILE A 11 -36.91 -4.85 -51.68
C ILE A 11 -36.66 -4.75 -50.16
N PRO A 12 -35.46 -4.35 -49.72
CA PRO A 12 -35.20 -4.07 -48.30
C PRO A 12 -36.16 -3.01 -47.74
N LYS A 13 -36.57 -3.19 -46.48
CA LYS A 13 -37.67 -2.42 -45.85
C LYS A 13 -37.49 -0.89 -45.90
N ASN A 14 -36.26 -0.40 -45.77
CA ASN A 14 -35.96 1.04 -45.63
C ASN A 14 -35.37 1.68 -46.90
N MET A 15 -35.46 1.01 -48.06
CA MET A 15 -34.88 1.56 -49.30
C MET A 15 -35.47 2.92 -49.70
N GLY A 16 -36.71 3.21 -49.33
CA GLY A 16 -37.35 4.50 -49.63
C GLY A 16 -36.75 5.70 -48.88
N VAL A 17 -36.06 5.47 -47.77
CA VAL A 17 -35.41 6.50 -46.94
C VAL A 17 -33.90 6.27 -46.79
N ALA A 18 -33.32 5.38 -47.61
CA ALA A 18 -31.90 5.10 -47.58
C ALA A 18 -31.12 6.37 -47.94
N PRO A 19 -30.08 6.74 -47.16
CA PRO A 19 -29.25 7.87 -47.49
C PRO A 19 -28.44 7.60 -48.76
N ARG A 20 -28.03 8.67 -49.43
CA ARG A 20 -27.02 8.58 -50.48
C ARG A 20 -25.65 8.42 -49.84
N PHE A 21 -25.16 7.18 -49.76
CA PHE A 21 -23.94 6.83 -49.03
C PHE A 21 -22.67 7.52 -49.55
N ASP A 22 -22.69 8.00 -50.78
CA ASP A 22 -21.62 8.74 -51.46
C ASP A 22 -21.65 10.25 -51.17
N THR A 23 -22.81 10.90 -51.28
CA THR A 23 -22.90 12.38 -51.28
C THR A 23 -23.53 12.98 -50.02
N TRP A 24 -23.94 12.17 -49.03
CA TRP A 24 -24.60 12.70 -47.83
C TRP A 24 -23.72 13.68 -47.03
N ASN A 25 -22.39 13.54 -47.11
CA ASN A 25 -21.41 14.38 -46.43
C ASN A 25 -21.28 15.79 -47.02
N GLU A 26 -21.48 15.96 -48.34
CA GLU A 26 -21.17 17.21 -49.05
C GLU A 26 -21.95 18.41 -48.52
N LYS A 27 -23.19 18.18 -48.09
CA LYS A 27 -24.05 19.21 -47.50
C LYS A 27 -23.46 19.77 -46.21
N TYR A 28 -22.68 18.98 -45.47
CA TYR A 28 -22.18 19.28 -44.14
C TYR A 28 -20.70 19.70 -44.13
N GLU A 29 -20.04 19.78 -45.28
CA GLU A 29 -18.63 20.17 -45.35
C GLU A 29 -18.43 21.62 -44.87
N PRO A 30 -17.41 21.90 -44.03
CA PRO A 30 -17.14 23.25 -43.52
C PRO A 30 -16.85 24.27 -44.63
N TRP A 31 -16.16 23.83 -45.69
CA TRP A 31 -15.83 24.68 -46.84
C TRP A 31 -17.08 25.17 -47.59
N GLU A 32 -18.11 24.32 -47.72
CA GLU A 32 -19.37 24.71 -48.33
C GLU A 32 -20.10 25.77 -47.50
N HIS A 33 -20.12 25.63 -46.17
CA HIS A 33 -20.72 26.62 -45.27
C HIS A 33 -19.97 27.94 -45.29
N LEU A 34 -18.63 27.90 -45.31
CA LEU A 34 -17.80 29.10 -45.35
C LEU A 34 -18.01 29.88 -46.65
N ARG A 35 -18.07 29.19 -47.81
CA ARG A 35 -18.38 29.82 -49.10
C ARG A 35 -19.79 30.41 -49.14
N ARG A 36 -20.80 29.66 -48.66
CA ARG A 36 -22.20 30.12 -48.64
C ARG A 36 -22.38 31.33 -47.72
N MET A 37 -21.81 31.27 -46.52
CA MET A 37 -21.86 32.36 -45.56
C MET A 37 -21.08 33.57 -46.04
N GLY A 38 -19.94 33.38 -46.72
CA GLY A 38 -19.18 34.49 -47.28
C GLY A 38 -19.92 35.23 -48.39
N ARG A 39 -20.63 34.51 -49.26
CA ARG A 39 -21.52 35.14 -50.24
C ARG A 39 -22.67 35.89 -49.55
N LEU A 40 -23.21 35.33 -48.48
CA LEU A 40 -24.39 35.86 -47.79
C LEU A 40 -24.05 37.11 -46.95
N ALA A 41 -22.99 37.06 -46.15
CA ALA A 41 -22.45 38.24 -45.44
C ALA A 41 -21.93 39.31 -46.42
N GLY A 42 -21.38 38.89 -47.57
CA GLY A 42 -20.93 39.79 -48.64
C GLY A 42 -22.05 40.59 -49.31
N THR A 43 -23.33 40.24 -49.10
CA THR A 43 -24.45 41.04 -49.59
C THR A 43 -24.66 42.34 -48.80
N GLY A 44 -24.10 42.44 -47.58
CA GLY A 44 -24.32 43.57 -46.67
C GLY A 44 -25.69 43.58 -45.97
N PHE A 45 -26.61 42.70 -46.35
CA PHE A 45 -27.96 42.60 -45.78
C PHE A 45 -28.09 41.56 -44.65
N TYR A 46 -26.99 40.88 -44.31
CA TYR A 46 -26.96 39.89 -43.25
C TYR A 46 -25.76 40.12 -42.35
N ILE A 47 -26.02 40.18 -41.04
CA ILE A 47 -24.98 40.33 -40.03
C ILE A 47 -24.26 38.98 -39.87
N PRO A 48 -22.95 38.90 -40.15
CA PRO A 48 -22.22 37.64 -40.08
C PRO A 48 -22.20 37.11 -38.64
N PRO A 49 -22.38 35.80 -38.43
CA PRO A 49 -22.27 35.18 -37.11
C PRO A 49 -20.81 35.13 -36.67
N GLU A 50 -20.59 35.03 -35.35
CA GLU A 50 -19.24 35.07 -34.77
C GLU A 50 -18.30 33.98 -35.28
N TRP A 51 -18.82 32.77 -35.51
CA TRP A 51 -18.02 31.68 -36.07
C TRP A 51 -17.48 32.04 -37.47
N TYR A 52 -18.26 32.75 -38.29
CA TYR A 52 -17.81 33.14 -39.62
C TYR A 52 -16.67 34.16 -39.56
N ASN A 53 -16.74 35.13 -38.64
CA ASN A 53 -15.67 36.09 -38.43
C ASN A 53 -14.38 35.41 -37.95
N HIS A 54 -14.49 34.41 -37.07
CA HIS A 54 -13.35 33.62 -36.61
C HIS A 54 -12.73 32.77 -37.74
N PHE A 55 -13.54 31.99 -38.45
CA PHE A 55 -13.08 31.11 -39.54
C PHE A 55 -12.68 31.88 -40.81
N ARG A 56 -13.06 33.15 -40.95
CA ARG A 56 -12.53 34.03 -42.00
C ARG A 56 -11.03 34.31 -41.78
N MET A 57 -10.59 34.44 -40.53
CA MET A 57 -9.18 34.63 -40.19
C MET A 57 -8.42 33.30 -40.15
N PHE A 58 -9.08 32.24 -39.65
CA PHE A 58 -8.52 30.89 -39.57
C PHE A 58 -9.36 29.91 -40.40
N PRO A 59 -9.16 29.83 -41.72
CA PRO A 59 -9.90 28.90 -42.56
C PRO A 59 -9.61 27.44 -42.18
N PRO A 60 -10.56 26.51 -42.42
CA PRO A 60 -10.36 25.09 -42.15
C PRO A 60 -9.27 24.49 -43.04
N ILE A 61 -8.83 23.26 -42.73
CA ILE A 61 -7.75 22.57 -43.44
C ILE A 61 -8.14 22.28 -44.90
N ASN A 62 -7.19 22.45 -45.83
CA ASN A 62 -7.43 22.31 -47.27
C ASN A 62 -7.50 20.85 -47.76
N HIS A 63 -6.58 19.99 -47.32
CA HIS A 63 -6.37 18.65 -47.89
C HIS A 63 -7.05 17.51 -47.11
N ASN A 64 -8.08 17.84 -46.34
CA ASN A 64 -8.91 16.85 -45.66
C ASN A 64 -10.09 16.45 -46.55
N PHE A 65 -9.92 15.34 -47.28
CA PHE A 65 -10.94 14.79 -48.16
C PHE A 65 -11.56 13.53 -47.56
N GLN A 66 -12.88 13.46 -47.62
CA GLN A 66 -13.65 12.31 -47.15
C GLN A 66 -13.29 11.02 -47.91
N GLN A 67 -13.44 9.89 -47.23
CA GLN A 67 -13.19 8.58 -47.81
C GLN A 67 -14.16 8.29 -48.97
N GLU A 68 -15.40 8.79 -48.92
CA GLU A 68 -16.39 8.63 -49.98
C GLU A 68 -15.96 9.28 -51.30
N ARG A 69 -15.11 10.31 -51.27
CA ARG A 69 -14.58 10.97 -52.47
C ARG A 69 -13.31 10.33 -53.00
N THR A 70 -12.41 9.92 -52.10
CA THR A 70 -11.06 9.46 -52.47
C THR A 70 -10.97 7.92 -52.59
N LEU A 71 -11.93 7.20 -52.01
CA LEU A 71 -12.04 5.73 -51.99
C LEU A 71 -10.75 5.00 -51.54
N ASN A 72 -9.95 5.64 -50.69
CA ASN A 72 -8.71 5.09 -50.17
C ASN A 72 -8.78 4.94 -48.63
N PRO A 73 -8.88 3.70 -48.11
CA PRO A 73 -8.92 3.47 -46.66
C PRO A 73 -7.56 3.71 -45.97
N HIS A 74 -6.45 3.78 -46.69
CA HIS A 74 -5.11 4.03 -46.13
C HIS A 74 -4.77 5.52 -46.07
N ASN A 75 -5.64 6.37 -46.59
CA ASN A 75 -5.41 7.81 -46.57
C ASN A 75 -5.71 8.35 -45.17
N ALA A 76 -4.69 8.83 -44.46
CA ALA A 76 -4.87 9.60 -43.24
C ALA A 76 -5.35 11.02 -43.61
N SER A 77 -6.65 11.16 -43.86
CA SER A 77 -7.25 12.40 -44.38
C SER A 77 -7.32 13.52 -43.33
N GLU A 78 -7.51 13.16 -42.07
CA GLU A 78 -7.74 14.09 -40.96
C GLU A 78 -6.53 14.10 -40.02
N PRO A 79 -5.79 15.21 -39.87
CA PRO A 79 -4.64 15.26 -38.96
C PRO A 79 -5.04 15.16 -37.48
N THR A 80 -6.30 15.46 -37.16
CA THR A 80 -6.83 15.41 -35.79
C THR A 80 -7.16 14.00 -35.33
N GLN A 81 -7.56 13.12 -36.25
CA GLN A 81 -8.05 11.76 -35.97
C GLN A 81 -7.06 10.69 -36.49
N ASP A 82 -5.83 11.10 -36.82
CA ASP A 82 -4.80 10.16 -37.26
C ASP A 82 -4.30 9.36 -36.06
N ASP A 83 -4.70 8.10 -36.00
CA ASP A 83 -4.29 7.13 -34.98
C ASP A 83 -3.10 6.27 -35.45
N SER A 84 -2.31 6.77 -36.41
CA SER A 84 -1.17 6.03 -36.95
C SER A 84 -0.14 5.68 -35.88
N GLU A 85 0.24 4.40 -35.79
CA GLU A 85 1.23 3.94 -34.82
C GLU A 85 2.61 4.57 -35.14
N HIS A 86 3.07 5.50 -34.28
CA HIS A 86 4.39 6.12 -34.44
C HIS A 86 5.57 5.19 -34.07
N LEU A 87 5.30 4.00 -33.55
CA LEU A 87 6.32 3.02 -33.19
C LEU A 87 6.54 2.05 -34.35
N SER A 88 7.78 1.98 -34.84
CA SER A 88 8.17 0.94 -35.82
C SER A 88 7.97 -0.47 -35.26
N ALA A 89 7.65 -1.44 -36.11
CA ALA A 89 7.43 -2.84 -35.73
C ALA A 89 8.59 -3.43 -34.88
N GLU A 90 9.84 -3.09 -35.18
CA GLU A 90 11.00 -3.53 -34.41
C GLU A 90 10.98 -3.02 -32.96
N ARG A 91 10.60 -1.75 -32.78
CA ARG A 91 10.46 -1.12 -31.46
C ARG A 91 9.28 -1.70 -30.69
N ILE A 92 8.17 -1.99 -31.37
CA ILE A 92 7.02 -2.65 -30.76
C ILE A 92 7.44 -4.03 -30.24
N ALA A 93 8.09 -4.84 -31.08
CA ALA A 93 8.58 -6.17 -30.70
C ALA A 93 9.57 -6.12 -29.52
N LEU A 94 10.51 -5.16 -29.54
CA LEU A 94 11.47 -4.96 -28.44
C LEU A 94 10.76 -4.59 -27.12
N ARG A 95 9.84 -3.64 -27.17
CA ARG A 95 9.12 -3.16 -25.97
C ARG A 95 8.19 -4.24 -25.44
N ASP A 96 7.53 -4.99 -26.31
CA ASP A 96 6.73 -6.15 -25.95
C ASP A 96 7.60 -7.24 -25.28
N GLU A 97 8.77 -7.55 -25.84
CA GLU A 97 9.67 -8.53 -25.24
C GLU A 97 10.18 -8.10 -23.85
N LEU A 98 10.58 -6.84 -23.68
CA LEU A 98 10.98 -6.28 -22.39
C LEU A 98 9.82 -6.28 -21.37
N ALA A 99 8.62 -5.93 -21.82
CA ALA A 99 7.41 -5.91 -20.99
C ALA A 99 7.01 -7.32 -20.54
N ARG A 100 7.06 -8.31 -21.43
CA ARG A 100 6.75 -9.71 -21.11
C ARG A 100 7.77 -10.31 -20.13
N LYS A 101 9.06 -9.99 -20.29
CA LYS A 101 10.11 -10.45 -19.37
C LYS A 101 10.02 -9.79 -18.00
N SER A 102 9.48 -8.57 -17.91
CA SER A 102 9.34 -7.86 -16.63
C SER A 102 8.07 -7.01 -16.59
N ARG A 103 6.99 -7.57 -16.02
CA ARG A 103 5.72 -6.84 -15.84
C ARG A 103 5.89 -5.56 -15.01
N LEU A 104 6.79 -5.57 -14.03
CA LEU A 104 7.09 -4.38 -13.21
C LEU A 104 7.55 -3.22 -14.09
N LEU A 105 8.50 -3.47 -15.00
CA LEU A 105 9.02 -2.48 -15.96
C LEU A 105 7.91 -1.91 -16.85
N ALA A 106 6.98 -2.77 -17.29
CA ALA A 106 5.86 -2.37 -18.14
C ALA A 106 4.83 -1.51 -17.37
N SER A 107 4.56 -1.85 -16.11
CA SER A 107 3.56 -1.15 -15.30
C SER A 107 4.06 0.16 -14.70
N GLU A 108 5.38 0.33 -14.57
CA GLU A 108 5.98 1.49 -13.93
C GLU A 108 5.81 2.74 -14.81
N GLY A 109 5.18 3.78 -14.25
CA GLY A 109 4.83 5.01 -14.95
C GLY A 109 3.43 5.04 -15.60
N MET A 110 2.71 3.90 -15.63
CA MET A 110 1.33 3.86 -16.17
C MET A 110 0.39 2.89 -15.42
N ARG A 111 0.65 2.63 -14.14
CA ARG A 111 -0.05 1.60 -13.36
C ARG A 111 -1.58 1.78 -13.29
N TYR A 112 -2.05 3.01 -13.19
CA TYR A 112 -3.49 3.34 -13.10
C TYR A 112 -3.93 4.21 -14.27
N TYR A 113 -3.23 5.33 -14.45
CA TYR A 113 -3.33 6.19 -15.61
C TYR A 113 -1.92 6.45 -16.16
N ASN A 114 -1.85 6.84 -17.43
CA ASN A 114 -0.59 7.18 -18.06
C ASN A 114 -0.04 8.50 -17.51
N VAL A 115 0.99 8.43 -16.67
CA VAL A 115 1.68 9.63 -16.15
C VAL A 115 2.76 10.03 -17.16
N PHE A 116 2.41 10.90 -18.09
CA PHE A 116 3.25 11.21 -19.26
C PHE A 116 4.47 12.09 -18.94
N TRP A 117 4.44 12.89 -17.86
CA TRP A 117 5.56 13.78 -17.50
C TRP A 117 6.71 13.07 -16.76
N VAL A 118 6.51 11.81 -16.35
CA VAL A 118 7.55 11.02 -15.68
C VAL A 118 8.29 10.18 -16.72
N ARG A 119 9.63 10.11 -16.59
CA ARG A 119 10.43 9.21 -17.41
C ARG A 119 10.09 7.76 -17.07
N LYS A 120 9.54 7.03 -18.04
CA LYS A 120 9.18 5.62 -17.86
C LYS A 120 10.43 4.74 -17.92
N PRO A 121 10.54 3.71 -17.06
CA PRO A 121 11.65 2.78 -17.12
C PRO A 121 11.76 2.07 -18.46
N LEU A 122 10.64 1.76 -19.12
CA LEU A 122 10.63 1.14 -20.43
C LEU A 122 11.38 1.98 -21.48
N ASP A 123 11.24 3.31 -21.45
CA ASP A 123 11.97 4.22 -22.35
C ASP A 123 13.47 4.27 -22.02
N ARG A 124 13.81 4.27 -20.72
CA ARG A 124 15.21 4.24 -20.25
C ARG A 124 15.89 2.94 -20.68
N MET A 125 15.22 1.80 -20.50
CA MET A 125 15.72 0.48 -20.85
C MET A 125 15.84 0.27 -22.36
N GLU A 126 14.89 0.79 -23.15
CA GLU A 126 15.00 0.81 -24.62
C GLU A 126 16.23 1.62 -25.07
N ARG A 127 16.48 2.78 -24.46
CA ARG A 127 17.67 3.58 -24.75
C ARG A 127 18.97 2.84 -24.44
N GLU A 128 19.07 2.20 -23.27
CA GLU A 128 20.25 1.40 -22.90
C GLU A 128 20.44 0.19 -23.81
N TYR A 129 19.34 -0.46 -24.21
CA TYR A 129 19.39 -1.53 -25.20
C TYR A 129 20.03 -1.06 -26.51
N TYR A 130 19.62 0.10 -27.04
CA TYR A 130 20.24 0.64 -28.26
C TYR A 130 21.70 1.04 -28.07
N VAL A 131 22.09 1.50 -26.87
CA VAL A 131 23.50 1.77 -26.55
C VAL A 131 24.32 0.48 -26.61
N LEU A 132 23.80 -0.64 -26.07
CA LEU A 132 24.45 -1.95 -26.16
C LEU A 132 24.48 -2.49 -27.59
N LYS A 133 23.42 -2.24 -28.38
CA LYS A 133 23.38 -2.60 -29.80
C LYS A 133 24.42 -1.86 -30.63
N ARG A 134 24.61 -0.56 -30.40
CA ARG A 134 25.68 0.21 -31.05
C ARG A 134 27.07 -0.31 -30.71
N LYS A 135 27.25 -0.93 -29.55
CA LYS A 135 28.49 -1.60 -29.12
C LYS A 135 28.66 -3.02 -29.69
N GLY A 136 27.75 -3.49 -30.55
CA GLY A 136 27.83 -4.82 -31.17
C GLY A 136 27.36 -5.98 -30.29
N VAL A 137 26.66 -5.71 -29.18
CA VAL A 137 26.19 -6.78 -28.28
C VAL A 137 25.03 -7.56 -28.90
N ALA A 138 25.08 -8.90 -28.79
CA ALA A 138 24.00 -9.78 -29.24
C ALA A 138 22.65 -9.45 -28.55
N HIS A 139 21.54 -9.66 -29.25
CA HIS A 139 20.20 -9.21 -28.82
C HIS A 139 19.79 -9.78 -27.46
N SER A 140 19.91 -11.10 -27.31
CA SER A 140 19.58 -11.81 -26.08
C SER A 140 20.42 -11.35 -24.88
N VAL A 141 21.71 -11.12 -25.10
CA VAL A 141 22.65 -10.64 -24.07
C VAL A 141 22.34 -9.20 -23.68
N ALA A 142 22.02 -8.34 -24.65
CA ALA A 142 21.65 -6.96 -24.39
C ALA A 142 20.39 -6.86 -23.54
N ILE A 143 19.34 -7.63 -23.86
CA ILE A 143 18.11 -7.66 -23.06
C ILE A 143 18.37 -8.13 -21.63
N LYS A 144 19.12 -9.22 -21.46
CA LYS A 144 19.46 -9.73 -20.12
C LYS A 144 20.20 -8.67 -19.29
N ARG A 145 21.18 -7.98 -19.89
CA ARG A 145 21.94 -6.92 -19.22
C ARG A 145 21.07 -5.73 -18.82
N VAL A 146 20.17 -5.30 -19.70
CA VAL A 146 19.23 -4.20 -19.45
C VAL A 146 18.28 -4.56 -18.30
N LEU A 147 17.72 -5.77 -18.31
CA LEU A 147 16.85 -6.24 -17.23
C LEU A 147 17.62 -6.40 -15.91
N GLN A 148 18.85 -6.88 -15.96
CA GLN A 148 19.71 -6.96 -14.78
C GLN A 148 19.91 -5.59 -14.14
N MET A 149 20.25 -4.56 -14.94
CA MET A 149 20.37 -3.18 -14.44
C MET A 149 19.08 -2.68 -13.78
N PHE A 150 17.91 -3.01 -14.35
CA PHE A 150 16.62 -2.65 -13.75
C PHE A 150 16.40 -3.34 -12.38
N TYR A 151 16.71 -4.64 -12.28
CA TYR A 151 16.58 -5.37 -11.03
C TYR A 151 17.60 -4.94 -9.99
N ASP A 152 18.82 -4.61 -10.39
CA ASP A 152 19.86 -4.08 -9.50
C ASP A 152 19.38 -2.74 -8.90
N ASP A 153 18.90 -1.80 -9.73
CA ASP A 153 18.30 -0.53 -9.28
C ASP A 153 17.12 -0.79 -8.31
N LEU A 154 16.27 -1.78 -8.61
CA LEU A 154 15.13 -2.15 -7.77
C LEU A 154 15.56 -2.76 -6.43
N THR A 155 16.62 -3.57 -6.41
CA THR A 155 17.13 -4.20 -5.18
C THR A 155 17.67 -3.16 -4.22
N VAL A 156 18.38 -2.14 -4.74
CA VAL A 156 18.86 -1.00 -3.94
C VAL A 156 17.69 -0.26 -3.32
N LYS A 157 16.65 0.06 -4.10
CA LYS A 157 15.44 0.72 -3.59
C LYS A 157 14.76 -0.09 -2.49
N LYS A 158 14.60 -1.41 -2.68
CA LYS A 158 14.01 -2.30 -1.67
C LYS A 158 14.85 -2.40 -0.41
N ARG A 159 16.18 -2.45 -0.55
CA ARG A 159 17.09 -2.52 0.59
C ARG A 159 17.04 -1.25 1.42
N VAL A 160 17.04 -0.07 0.78
CA VAL A 160 16.87 1.22 1.47
C VAL A 160 15.53 1.26 2.20
N ALA A 161 14.44 0.82 1.54
CA ALA A 161 13.14 0.72 2.17
C ALA A 161 13.12 -0.25 3.37
N ALA A 162 13.87 -1.36 3.31
CA ALA A 162 13.98 -2.30 4.42
C ALA A 162 14.74 -1.72 5.61
N ILE A 163 15.85 -1.02 5.37
CA ILE A 163 16.63 -0.31 6.41
C ILE A 163 15.75 0.74 7.09
N GLN A 164 15.06 1.56 6.31
CA GLN A 164 14.12 2.56 6.84
C GLN A 164 12.95 1.92 7.58
N ALA A 165 12.49 0.74 7.13
CA ALA A 165 11.42 0.01 7.80
C ALA A 165 11.87 -0.59 9.14
N GLU A 166 13.12 -1.05 9.27
CA GLU A 166 13.67 -1.47 10.57
C GLU A 166 13.76 -0.30 11.53
N GLU A 167 14.31 0.84 11.10
CA GLU A 167 14.36 2.06 11.92
C GLU A 167 12.95 2.52 12.33
N ALA A 168 12.00 2.51 11.39
CA ALA A 168 10.62 2.87 11.64
C ALA A 168 9.94 1.93 12.65
N LYS A 169 10.19 0.62 12.60
CA LYS A 169 9.69 -0.33 13.61
C LYS A 169 10.27 -0.05 14.99
N LEU A 170 11.59 0.15 15.07
CA LEU A 170 12.27 0.46 16.33
C LEU A 170 11.83 1.81 16.93
N SER A 171 11.35 2.74 16.11
CA SER A 171 10.78 4.01 16.59
C SER A 171 9.48 3.85 17.40
N GLY A 172 8.84 2.67 17.37
CA GLY A 172 7.60 2.37 18.09
C GLY A 172 6.33 3.03 17.53
N LYS A 173 6.42 3.80 16.44
CA LYS A 173 5.29 4.52 15.83
C LYS A 173 4.69 3.82 14.62
N TYR A 174 5.48 3.00 13.94
CA TYR A 174 5.06 2.32 12.71
C TYR A 174 4.78 0.85 13.00
N ILE A 175 3.77 0.34 12.30
CA ILE A 175 3.17 -0.96 12.59
C ILE A 175 3.46 -1.90 11.41
N SER A 176 3.94 -3.10 11.74
CA SER A 176 4.18 -4.21 10.83
C SER A 176 2.98 -5.17 10.78
N MET A 177 3.02 -6.17 9.90
CA MET A 177 1.91 -7.13 9.79
C MET A 177 1.65 -7.90 11.09
N ARG A 178 2.68 -8.19 11.90
CA ARG A 178 2.53 -8.90 13.19
C ARG A 178 1.64 -8.11 14.15
N GLU A 179 1.90 -6.82 14.30
CA GLU A 179 1.09 -5.93 15.16
C GLU A 179 -0.27 -5.61 14.52
N ALA A 180 -0.35 -5.54 13.19
CA ALA A 180 -1.63 -5.35 12.49
C ALA A 180 -2.60 -6.51 12.71
N VAL A 181 -2.10 -7.75 12.85
CA VAL A 181 -2.94 -8.91 13.22
C VAL A 181 -3.55 -8.72 14.61
N VAL A 182 -2.84 -8.11 15.56
CA VAL A 182 -3.40 -7.79 16.89
C VAL A 182 -4.52 -6.76 16.77
N LEU A 183 -4.34 -5.69 15.99
CA LEU A 183 -5.39 -4.70 15.73
C LEU A 183 -6.63 -5.33 15.09
N MET A 184 -6.44 -6.18 14.07
CA MET A 184 -7.53 -6.92 13.44
C MET A 184 -8.20 -7.87 14.43
N GLY A 185 -7.43 -8.55 15.29
CA GLY A 185 -7.94 -9.38 16.38
C GLY A 185 -8.89 -8.60 17.28
N VAL A 186 -8.47 -7.44 17.77
CA VAL A 186 -9.31 -6.55 18.60
C VAL A 186 -10.57 -6.12 17.85
N LEU A 187 -10.47 -5.70 16.59
CA LEU A 187 -11.64 -5.31 15.80
C LEU A 187 -12.61 -6.48 15.60
N THR A 188 -12.09 -7.69 15.34
CA THR A 188 -12.93 -8.88 15.20
C THR A 188 -13.59 -9.29 16.51
N GLN A 189 -12.90 -9.14 17.65
CA GLN A 189 -13.49 -9.39 18.97
C GLN A 189 -14.62 -8.41 19.26
N LEU A 190 -14.39 -7.11 19.04
CA LEU A 190 -15.42 -6.07 19.18
C LEU A 190 -16.64 -6.34 18.28
N GLN A 191 -16.42 -6.78 17.04
CA GLN A 191 -17.50 -7.07 16.10
C GLN A 191 -18.29 -8.33 16.50
N LYS A 192 -17.61 -9.39 16.93
CA LYS A 192 -18.25 -10.67 17.30
C LYS A 192 -19.04 -10.56 18.60
N GLU A 193 -18.45 -9.92 19.61
CA GLU A 193 -19.01 -9.86 20.95
C GLU A 193 -19.96 -8.66 21.14
N GLN A 194 -19.98 -7.71 20.18
CA GLN A 194 -20.78 -6.48 20.23
C GLN A 194 -20.65 -5.76 21.58
N LEU A 195 -19.40 -5.64 22.05
CA LEU A 195 -19.08 -5.14 23.38
C LEU A 195 -19.61 -3.71 23.57
N THR A 196 -20.20 -3.47 24.74
CA THR A 196 -20.62 -2.12 25.14
C THR A 196 -19.40 -1.22 25.36
N PRO A 197 -19.51 0.10 25.17
CA PRO A 197 -18.38 1.02 25.36
C PRO A 197 -17.70 0.89 26.73
N HIS A 198 -18.45 0.58 27.79
CA HIS A 198 -17.88 0.34 29.11
C HIS A 198 -16.99 -0.92 29.15
N GLN A 199 -17.45 -2.03 28.57
CA GLN A 199 -16.65 -3.25 28.46
C GLN A 199 -15.39 -3.02 27.61
N VAL A 200 -15.47 -2.17 26.58
CA VAL A 200 -14.29 -1.78 25.80
C VAL A 200 -13.29 -1.02 26.67
N THR A 201 -13.74 -0.11 27.54
CA THR A 201 -12.82 0.60 28.44
C THR A 201 -12.11 -0.33 29.43
N LEU A 202 -12.81 -1.36 29.93
CA LEU A 202 -12.22 -2.38 30.81
C LEU A 202 -11.16 -3.19 30.04
N LEU A 203 -11.50 -3.66 28.83
CA LEU A 203 -10.56 -4.36 27.96
C LEU A 203 -9.32 -3.51 27.65
N VAL A 204 -9.47 -2.21 27.40
CA VAL A 204 -8.34 -1.30 27.17
C VAL A 204 -7.45 -1.20 28.41
N GLN A 205 -8.02 -1.12 29.61
CA GLN A 205 -7.26 -1.05 30.86
C GLN A 205 -6.47 -2.34 31.10
N GLU A 206 -7.12 -3.50 30.92
CA GLU A 206 -6.48 -4.82 31.06
C GLU A 206 -5.36 -5.01 30.04
N GLN A 207 -5.60 -4.69 28.77
CA GLN A 207 -4.59 -4.81 27.71
C GLN A 207 -3.44 -3.84 27.91
N ARG A 208 -3.70 -2.64 28.43
CA ARG A 208 -2.64 -1.68 28.78
C ARG A 208 -1.79 -2.20 29.94
N ALA A 209 -2.40 -2.78 30.96
CA ALA A 209 -1.66 -3.41 32.05
C ALA A 209 -0.80 -4.56 31.53
N LYS A 210 -1.37 -5.47 30.72
CA LYS A 210 -0.63 -6.57 30.07
C LYS A 210 0.55 -6.08 29.23
N ALA A 211 0.36 -5.02 28.43
CA ALA A 211 1.43 -4.46 27.61
C ALA A 211 2.55 -3.77 28.41
N GLN A 212 2.25 -3.17 29.57
CA GLN A 212 3.24 -2.46 30.38
C GLN A 212 3.98 -3.36 31.36
N THR A 213 3.24 -4.17 32.12
CA THR A 213 3.78 -4.94 33.27
C THR A 213 3.83 -6.45 33.00
N GLY A 214 3.43 -6.91 31.81
CA GLY A 214 3.44 -8.33 31.47
C GLY A 214 4.83 -8.95 31.63
N GLU A 215 4.89 -10.16 32.17
CA GLU A 215 6.15 -10.88 32.39
C GLU A 215 6.49 -11.78 31.21
N ALA A 216 7.76 -12.18 31.09
CA ALA A 216 8.23 -13.07 30.01
C ALA A 216 7.72 -14.51 30.18
N PHE A 217 7.45 -14.92 31.42
CA PHE A 217 7.04 -16.28 31.75
C PHE A 217 5.72 -16.27 32.50
N VAL A 218 4.90 -17.27 32.21
CA VAL A 218 3.59 -17.47 32.81
C VAL A 218 3.60 -18.85 33.46
N ALA A 219 3.24 -18.92 34.75
CA ALA A 219 3.08 -20.17 35.46
C ALA A 219 1.60 -20.57 35.47
N THR A 220 1.32 -21.77 34.98
CA THR A 220 0.02 -22.41 35.15
C THR A 220 0.11 -23.39 36.30
N VAL A 221 -0.78 -23.25 37.29
CA VAL A 221 -0.82 -24.09 38.48
C VAL A 221 -2.03 -25.02 38.38
N GLU A 222 -1.76 -26.32 38.29
CA GLU A 222 -2.77 -27.36 38.42
C GLU A 222 -2.79 -27.83 39.88
N ARG A 223 -3.90 -27.58 40.59
CA ARG A 223 -4.10 -28.01 41.98
C ARG A 223 -4.83 -29.35 42.01
N SER A 224 -4.23 -30.36 42.62
CA SER A 224 -4.86 -31.65 42.91
C SER A 224 -4.94 -31.90 44.41
N THR A 225 -6.16 -31.98 44.94
CA THR A 225 -6.41 -32.42 46.33
C THR A 225 -6.56 -33.93 46.36
N GLU A 226 -5.68 -34.63 47.09
CA GLU A 226 -5.90 -36.04 47.42
C GLU A 226 -6.97 -36.14 48.52
N ALA A 227 -8.23 -35.96 48.13
CA ALA A 227 -9.37 -36.36 48.94
C ALA A 227 -10.38 -37.10 48.05
N VAL A 228 -10.36 -38.42 48.18
CA VAL A 228 -11.33 -39.40 47.68
C VAL A 228 -11.35 -39.56 46.15
N ALA A 229 -10.65 -40.60 45.69
CA ALA A 229 -10.88 -41.25 44.41
C ALA A 229 -12.26 -41.94 44.40
N ASP A 230 -13.34 -41.17 44.29
CA ASP A 230 -14.58 -41.57 43.63
C ASP A 230 -15.55 -40.39 43.63
N ALA A 231 -16.04 -40.01 42.45
CA ALA A 231 -17.03 -38.95 42.18
C ALA A 231 -16.53 -37.49 42.06
N ALA A 232 -15.62 -37.20 41.13
CA ALA A 232 -15.52 -35.85 40.53
C ALA A 232 -14.86 -35.83 39.13
N LYS A 233 -15.37 -36.63 38.19
CA LYS A 233 -15.20 -36.33 36.75
C LYS A 233 -16.13 -35.16 36.41
N GLY A 234 -15.66 -33.93 36.61
CA GLY A 234 -16.45 -32.76 36.18
C GLY A 234 -15.96 -31.36 36.56
N ALA A 235 -14.88 -31.20 37.34
CA ALA A 235 -14.49 -29.87 37.83
C ALA A 235 -12.98 -29.60 37.81
N ALA A 236 -12.26 -30.05 36.78
CA ALA A 236 -10.82 -29.82 36.62
C ALA A 236 -10.47 -29.18 35.27
N GLU A 237 -11.23 -28.16 34.86
CA GLU A 237 -10.81 -27.22 33.81
C GLU A 237 -10.96 -25.80 34.37
N GLY A 238 -9.99 -25.42 35.19
CA GLY A 238 -9.90 -24.10 35.79
C GLY A 238 -8.45 -23.80 36.12
N GLY A 239 -7.58 -23.86 35.10
CA GLY A 239 -6.19 -23.44 35.25
C GLY A 239 -6.15 -21.95 35.50
N GLU A 240 -5.89 -21.55 36.74
CA GLU A 240 -5.73 -20.15 37.09
C GLU A 240 -4.32 -19.70 36.70
N VAL A 241 -4.24 -18.68 35.84
CA VAL A 241 -2.99 -18.13 35.33
C VAL A 241 -2.48 -17.11 36.35
N ILE A 242 -1.40 -17.43 37.05
CA ILE A 242 -0.87 -16.62 38.16
C ILE A 242 0.56 -16.19 37.82
N SER A 243 0.90 -14.91 38.07
CA SER A 243 2.28 -14.40 37.89
C SER A 243 3.24 -15.00 38.93
N ALA A 244 4.54 -15.03 38.63
CA ALA A 244 5.53 -15.64 39.51
C ALA A 244 5.58 -14.98 40.90
N ASP A 245 5.39 -13.66 40.96
CA ASP A 245 5.36 -12.89 42.21
C ASP A 245 4.12 -13.20 43.06
N SER A 246 2.94 -13.39 42.45
CA SER A 246 1.72 -13.77 43.17
C SER A 246 1.74 -15.24 43.61
N LEU A 247 2.43 -16.11 42.87
CA LEU A 247 2.66 -17.51 43.25
C LEU A 247 3.61 -17.60 44.47
N ALA A 248 4.65 -16.76 44.53
CA ALA A 248 5.52 -16.67 45.68
C ALA A 248 4.77 -16.22 46.94
N ASP A 249 3.82 -15.29 46.82
CA ASP A 249 2.99 -14.81 47.93
C ASP A 249 1.97 -15.86 48.40
N LEU A 250 1.37 -16.63 47.47
CA LEU A 250 0.50 -17.77 47.79
C LEU A 250 1.24 -18.91 48.50
N LEU A 251 2.44 -19.27 48.04
CA LEU A 251 3.26 -20.29 48.70
C LEU A 251 3.78 -19.82 50.07
N SER A 252 4.02 -18.51 50.23
CA SER A 252 4.47 -17.94 51.50
C SER A 252 3.36 -17.89 52.55
N THR A 253 2.09 -17.81 52.13
CA THR A 253 0.94 -17.77 53.04
C THR A 253 0.45 -19.16 53.46
N GLU A 254 0.63 -20.21 52.64
CA GLU A 254 0.33 -21.60 53.02
C GLU A 254 1.40 -22.29 53.89
N ALA A 255 2.63 -21.78 53.94
CA ALA A 255 3.69 -22.31 54.81
C ALA A 255 3.41 -22.15 56.33
N GLY A 256 2.33 -21.45 56.69
CA GLY A 256 1.90 -21.21 58.07
C GLY A 256 0.65 -21.98 58.53
N LEU A 257 0.14 -22.96 57.77
CA LEU A 257 -1.07 -23.72 58.11
C LEU A 257 -0.77 -25.10 58.71
N ASP A 258 -1.55 -25.46 59.74
CA ASP A 258 -1.43 -26.65 60.60
C ASP A 258 -1.21 -27.99 59.87
N GLU A 259 -0.39 -28.87 60.47
CA GLU A 259 0.06 -30.20 59.98
C GLU A 259 -1.05 -31.26 59.72
N ASN A 260 -2.35 -30.92 59.79
CA ASN A 260 -3.46 -31.89 59.70
C ASN A 260 -4.51 -31.59 58.60
N ALA A 261 -4.21 -30.75 57.62
CA ALA A 261 -5.06 -30.55 56.44
C ALA A 261 -4.72 -31.57 55.31
N PRO A 262 -5.66 -31.94 54.41
CA PRO A 262 -5.39 -32.89 53.33
C PRO A 262 -4.24 -32.41 52.44
N SER A 263 -3.35 -33.32 52.03
CA SER A 263 -2.19 -33.00 51.19
C SER A 263 -2.65 -32.47 49.83
N ILE A 264 -2.55 -31.15 49.68
CA ILE A 264 -2.73 -30.48 48.40
C ILE A 264 -1.42 -30.65 47.63
N SER A 265 -1.48 -31.28 46.46
CA SER A 265 -0.36 -31.36 45.55
C SER A 265 -0.55 -30.34 44.43
N TYR A 266 0.48 -29.54 44.19
CA TYR A 266 0.51 -28.54 43.12
C TYR A 266 1.45 -29.01 42.02
N LYS A 267 0.96 -29.08 40.79
CA LYS A 267 1.80 -29.25 39.61
C LYS A 267 1.90 -27.91 38.90
N VAL A 268 3.10 -27.33 38.91
CA VAL A 268 3.38 -26.04 38.29
C VAL A 268 4.08 -26.27 36.97
N THR A 269 3.52 -25.74 35.88
CA THR A 269 4.17 -25.72 34.56
C THR A 269 4.44 -24.27 34.16
N ILE A 270 5.71 -23.97 33.86
CA ILE A 270 6.14 -22.63 33.44
C ILE A 270 6.24 -22.63 31.92
N HIS A 271 5.59 -21.66 31.29
CA HIS A 271 5.58 -21.48 29.85
C HIS A 271 5.98 -20.04 29.48
N ASP A 272 6.48 -19.87 28.26
CA ASP A 272 6.76 -18.54 27.72
C ASP A 272 5.44 -17.77 27.52
N ALA A 273 5.45 -16.48 27.84
CA ALA A 273 4.32 -15.61 27.61
C ALA A 273 4.06 -15.47 26.10
N GLU A 274 2.80 -15.58 25.68
CA GLU A 274 2.41 -15.47 24.26
C GLU A 274 2.42 -14.02 23.74
N HIS A 275 2.76 -13.05 24.57
CA HIS A 275 2.61 -11.61 24.28
C HIS A 275 3.88 -10.83 24.64
N ASP A 276 4.16 -9.80 23.84
CA ASP A 276 5.28 -8.89 24.04
C ASP A 276 4.90 -7.78 25.07
N SER A 277 5.83 -7.38 25.94
CA SER A 277 5.59 -6.31 26.94
C SER A 277 6.76 -5.32 27.05
N VAL A 278 6.49 -4.15 27.63
CA VAL A 278 7.53 -3.13 27.90
C VAL A 278 8.54 -3.61 28.94
N LYS A 279 8.11 -4.37 29.95
CA LYS A 279 9.00 -4.97 30.96
C LYS A 279 9.97 -5.96 30.29
N GLN A 280 9.48 -6.83 29.41
CA GLN A 280 10.34 -7.73 28.62
C GLN A 280 11.36 -6.97 27.75
N LEU A 281 10.95 -5.84 27.17
CA LEU A 281 11.85 -4.98 26.39
C LEU A 281 12.92 -4.32 27.26
N GLN A 282 12.58 -3.91 28.49
CA GLN A 282 13.55 -3.42 29.46
C GLN A 282 14.54 -4.52 29.87
N ASP A 283 14.06 -5.73 30.15
CA ASP A 283 14.90 -6.86 30.52
C ASP A 283 15.87 -7.23 29.39
N ALA A 284 15.41 -7.19 28.13
CA ALA A 284 16.25 -7.40 26.95
C ALA A 284 17.31 -6.30 26.77
N ALA A 285 17.01 -5.04 27.11
CA ALA A 285 17.98 -3.95 27.06
C ALA A 285 19.08 -4.05 28.12
N LEU A 286 18.84 -4.82 29.19
CA LEU A 286 19.78 -5.09 30.27
C LEU A 286 20.49 -6.44 30.10
N ASP A 287 20.42 -7.06 28.92
CA ASP A 287 20.96 -8.40 28.63
C ASP A 287 20.46 -9.48 29.63
N HIS A 288 19.23 -9.32 30.15
CA HIS A 288 18.65 -10.14 31.22
C HIS A 288 19.45 -10.18 32.53
N THR A 289 20.39 -9.25 32.74
CA THR A 289 21.23 -9.18 33.95
C THR A 289 20.58 -8.41 35.09
N GLY A 290 19.52 -7.65 34.80
CA GLY A 290 18.84 -6.77 35.76
C GLY A 290 19.66 -5.55 36.20
N ARG A 291 20.81 -5.27 35.55
CA ARG A 291 21.69 -4.14 35.85
C ARG A 291 21.93 -3.29 34.61
N SER A 292 21.89 -1.97 34.76
CA SER A 292 22.14 -0.99 33.68
C SER A 292 23.59 -0.96 33.22
N ASP A 293 24.52 -1.38 34.08
CA ASP A 293 25.95 -1.11 33.90
C ASP A 293 26.70 -2.32 33.33
N TRP A 294 26.13 -2.96 32.31
CA TRP A 294 26.75 -4.13 31.67
C TRP A 294 27.79 -3.74 30.61
N TYR A 295 27.67 -2.56 30.00
CA TYR A 295 28.59 -2.08 28.97
C TYR A 295 29.91 -1.57 29.56
N THR A 296 31.00 -2.29 29.31
CA THR A 296 32.35 -1.99 29.82
C THR A 296 33.22 -1.18 28.83
N GLY A 297 32.68 -0.80 27.67
CA GLY A 297 33.38 0.03 26.71
C GLY A 297 33.53 1.49 27.18
N GLU A 298 34.44 2.23 26.55
CA GLU A 298 34.68 3.63 26.87
C GLU A 298 33.39 4.46 26.64
N SER A 299 32.91 5.10 27.71
CA SER A 299 31.69 5.91 27.75
C SER A 299 31.95 7.18 28.58
N PRO A 300 31.36 8.33 28.24
CA PRO A 300 31.55 9.56 29.02
C PRO A 300 31.05 9.39 30.47
N VAL A 301 31.94 9.57 31.43
CA VAL A 301 31.60 9.60 32.86
C VAL A 301 31.08 10.99 33.21
N LEU A 302 29.78 11.08 33.51
CA LEU A 302 29.19 12.30 34.04
C LEU A 302 29.52 12.40 35.54
N HIS A 303 30.49 13.25 35.90
CA HIS A 303 30.71 13.63 37.30
C HIS A 303 29.58 14.55 37.77
N MET A 304 28.54 13.97 38.38
CA MET A 304 27.53 14.74 39.12
C MET A 304 28.19 15.31 40.39
N GLU A 305 28.48 16.61 40.39
CA GLU A 305 28.93 17.31 41.61
C GLU A 305 27.86 17.15 42.70
N LYS A 306 28.28 16.70 43.88
CA LYS A 306 27.38 16.47 45.02
C LYS A 306 26.64 17.77 45.39
N PRO A 307 25.34 17.72 45.76
CA PRO A 307 24.61 18.89 46.20
C PRO A 307 25.31 19.50 47.42
N ILE A 308 25.71 20.77 47.31
CA ILE A 308 26.31 21.55 48.39
C ILE A 308 25.35 21.54 49.58
N PRO A 309 25.74 21.06 50.78
CA PRO A 309 24.88 21.08 51.93
C PRO A 309 24.67 22.53 52.39
N THR A 310 23.46 23.05 52.20
CA THR A 310 23.01 24.34 52.77
C THR A 310 22.87 24.22 54.28
N THR A 311 23.97 24.26 55.02
CA THR A 311 23.94 24.57 56.45
C THR A 311 24.12 26.08 56.61
N ARG A 312 23.00 26.79 56.75
CA ARG A 312 23.00 28.17 57.26
C ARG A 312 23.40 28.13 58.73
N THR A 313 24.65 28.46 59.04
CA THR A 313 25.07 28.86 60.39
C THR A 313 24.46 30.22 60.75
N PRO A 314 23.75 30.39 61.89
CA PRO A 314 23.29 31.69 62.33
C PRO A 314 24.48 32.48 62.90
N SER A 315 24.81 33.61 62.27
CA SER A 315 25.81 34.55 62.79
C SER A 315 25.22 35.33 63.97
N SER A 316 25.55 34.89 65.18
CA SER A 316 25.52 35.75 66.37
C SER A 316 26.48 36.92 66.17
N ARG A 317 25.98 38.16 66.16
CA ARG A 317 26.80 39.34 66.39
C ARG A 317 26.24 40.14 67.56
N ARG A 318 27.02 40.08 68.65
CA ARG A 318 26.99 40.91 69.84
C ARG A 318 26.92 42.39 69.50
N THR A 319 26.12 43.08 70.29
CA THR A 319 26.17 44.49 70.66
C THR A 319 27.59 44.92 71.08
N GLU A 320 28.07 46.05 70.57
CA GLU A 320 28.98 46.94 71.30
C GLU A 320 28.97 48.36 70.71
N ARG A 321 28.45 49.28 71.54
CA ARG A 321 28.55 50.75 71.58
C ARG A 321 27.81 51.60 70.55
#